data_AF-B4P5L9-F1
#
_entry.id   AF-B4P5L9-F1
#
_cell.length_a   1.000
_cell.length_b   1.000
_cell.length_c   1.000
_cell.angle_alpha   90.00
_cell.angle_beta   90.00
_cell.angle_gamma   90.00
#
_symmetry.space_group_name_H-M   'P 1'
#
loop_
_entity.id
_entity.type
_entity.pdbx_description
1 polymer ?
#
loop_
_entity_poly.entity_id
_entity_poly.type
_entity_poly.pdbx_seq_one_letter_code
_entity_poly.pdbx_strand_id
1 'polypeptide(L)'
;MSAFKVAYACRYCGNIVSYKSAKVNETPYDLLLSRTFNLIQEDKIRETNGEQFQNLHCSKCRMELGLLCLQSEKNAQLKGLSLLEKVHLVVYDSYEVPFEIA
;
A
#
# COMPACT_ATOMS: atom_id res chain seq x y z
N MET A 1 25.78 0.66 4.48
CA MET A 1 25.04 -0.22 3.56
C MET A 1 23.94 0.60 2.95
N SER A 2 24.00 0.91 1.64
CA SER A 2 22.91 1.60 0.97
C SER A 2 21.69 0.68 0.94
N ALA A 3 20.73 0.95 1.82
CA ALA A 3 19.47 0.23 1.82
C ALA A 3 18.69 0.70 0.60
N PHE A 4 18.76 -0.06 -0.50
CA PHE A 4 17.92 0.15 -1.67
C PHE A 4 16.45 0.21 -1.22
N LYS A 5 15.81 1.37 -1.35
CA LYS A 5 14.43 1.58 -0.90
C LYS A 5 13.50 1.48 -2.11
N VAL A 6 13.10 0.26 -2.44
CA VAL A 6 11.96 0.07 -3.36
C VAL A 6 10.72 0.63 -2.67
N ALA A 7 10.10 1.64 -3.28
CA ALA A 7 8.98 2.38 -2.73
C ALA A 7 7.71 2.16 -3.57
N TYR A 8 6.57 2.06 -2.90
CA TYR A 8 5.26 2.03 -3.52
C TYR A 8 4.64 3.41 -3.42
N ALA A 9 4.15 3.94 -4.53
CA ALA A 9 3.54 5.27 -4.58
C ALA A 9 2.22 5.27 -5.33
N CYS A 10 1.39 6.27 -5.03
CA CYS A 10 0.17 6.54 -5.78
C CYS A 10 0.51 6.90 -7.22
N ARG A 11 0.00 6.13 -8.18
CA ARG A 11 0.23 6.32 -9.62
C ARG A 11 -0.15 7.72 -10.12
N TYR A 12 -1.16 8.33 -9.51
CA TYR A 12 -1.74 9.59 -10.00
C TYR A 12 -0.99 10.85 -9.54
N CYS A 13 -0.25 10.80 -8.43
CA CYS A 13 0.39 11.99 -7.86
C CYS A 13 1.80 11.76 -7.31
N GLY A 14 2.33 10.55 -7.46
CA GLY A 14 3.66 10.15 -7.00
C GLY A 14 3.83 10.09 -5.48
N ASN A 15 2.75 10.25 -4.70
CA ASN A 15 2.83 10.25 -3.25
C ASN A 15 3.22 8.85 -2.75
N ILE A 16 4.36 8.73 -2.06
CA ILE A 16 4.82 7.45 -1.54
C ILE A 16 3.89 7.02 -0.41
N VAL A 17 3.42 5.77 -0.47
CA VAL A 17 2.44 5.20 0.47
C VAL A 17 3.00 4.03 1.30
N SER A 18 4.08 3.40 0.83
CA SER A 18 4.76 2.33 1.57
C SER A 18 6.12 2.01 0.95
N TYR A 19 6.85 1.08 1.57
CA TYR A 19 8.11 0.52 1.08
C TYR A 19 8.00 -1.00 0.92
N LYS A 20 8.81 -1.59 0.04
CA LYS A 20 8.88 -3.05 -0.19
C LYS A 20 9.17 -3.85 1.07
N SER A 21 9.90 -3.29 2.03
CA SER A 21 10.16 -3.92 3.33
C SER A 21 8.89 -4.16 4.17
N ALA A 22 7.78 -3.48 3.86
CA ALA A 22 6.48 -3.67 4.51
C ALA A 22 5.57 -4.67 3.77
N LYS A 23 6.01 -5.22 2.63
CA LYS A 23 5.25 -6.23 1.88
C LYS A 23 5.20 -7.54 2.68
N VAL A 24 3.98 -7.98 2.97
CA VAL A 24 3.70 -9.26 3.62
C VAL A 24 3.41 -10.32 2.56
N ASN A 25 2.56 -9.99 1.58
CA ASN A 25 2.18 -10.90 0.50
C ASN A 25 1.65 -10.10 -0.70
N GLU A 26 1.25 -10.78 -1.77
CA GLU A 26 0.51 -10.20 -2.88
C GLU A 26 -0.44 -11.21 -3.53
N THR A 27 -1.53 -10.71 -4.09
CA THR A 27 -2.38 -11.44 -5.04
C THR A 27 -2.04 -10.97 -6.46
N PRO A 28 -2.67 -11.51 -7.52
CA PRO A 28 -2.53 -10.94 -8.86
C PRO A 28 -2.89 -9.45 -8.94
N TYR A 29 -3.84 -8.99 -8.12
CA TYR A 29 -4.38 -7.62 -8.17
C TYR A 29 -3.93 -6.73 -7.02
N ASP A 30 -3.62 -7.32 -5.86
CA ASP A 30 -3.42 -6.58 -4.61
C ASP A 30 -2.04 -6.81 -4.02
N LEU A 31 -1.56 -5.77 -3.35
CA LEU A 31 -0.37 -5.81 -2.53
C LEU A 31 -0.78 -5.75 -1.06
N LEU A 32 -0.35 -6.74 -0.27
CA LEU A 32 -0.64 -6.80 1.16
C LEU A 32 0.53 -6.20 1.93
N LEU A 33 0.25 -5.13 2.67
CA LEU A 33 1.23 -4.33 3.39
C LEU A 33 0.92 -4.27 4.88
N SER A 34 1.93 -4.49 5.71
CA SER A 34 1.84 -4.36 7.18
C SER A 34 1.96 -2.91 7.66
N ARG A 35 2.47 -2.02 6.82
CA ARG A 35 2.62 -0.60 7.13
C ARG A 35 2.39 0.24 5.88
N THR A 36 1.50 1.22 6.01
CA THR A 36 1.24 2.25 5.02
C THR A 36 1.30 3.63 5.68
N PHE A 37 1.52 4.67 4.89
CA PHE A 37 1.54 6.06 5.32
C PHE A 37 1.01 6.95 4.20
N ASN A 38 0.72 8.22 4.50
CA ASN A 38 0.12 9.15 3.55
C ASN A 38 -1.20 8.66 2.94
N LEU A 39 -1.92 7.80 3.66
CA LEU A 39 -3.27 7.33 3.32
C LEU A 39 -4.27 7.86 4.34
N ILE A 40 -5.50 8.04 3.91
CA ILE A 40 -6.65 8.47 4.71
C ILE A 40 -7.66 7.33 4.70
N GLN A 41 -8.10 6.94 5.89
CA GLN A 41 -9.18 5.97 6.05
C GLN A 41 -10.51 6.71 5.88
N GLU A 42 -11.42 6.13 5.10
CA GLU A 42 -12.81 6.60 5.07
C GLU A 42 -13.52 6.20 6.36
N ASP A 43 -14.35 7.09 6.91
CA ASP A 43 -15.09 6.83 8.14
C ASP A 43 -16.08 5.66 8.01
N LYS A 44 -16.53 5.39 6.78
CA LYS A 44 -17.46 4.31 6.48
C LYS A 44 -16.77 2.96 6.52
N ILE A 45 -17.18 2.12 7.46
CA ILE A 45 -16.79 0.71 7.52
C ILE A 45 -17.70 -0.10 6.56
N ARG A 46 -17.08 -0.87 5.68
CA ARG A 46 -17.74 -1.86 4.82
C ARG A 46 -17.71 -3.20 5.52
N GLU A 47 -18.88 -3.80 5.71
CA GLU A 47 -19.01 -5.13 6.30
C GLU A 47 -19.48 -6.13 5.24
N THR A 48 -18.82 -7.27 5.13
CA THR A 48 -19.18 -8.32 4.17
C THR A 48 -18.84 -9.69 4.74
N ASN A 49 -19.86 -10.53 4.97
CA ASN A 49 -19.69 -11.93 5.40
C ASN A 49 -18.73 -12.12 6.60
N GLY A 50 -18.85 -11.29 7.64
CA GLY A 50 -17.99 -11.33 8.84
C GLY A 50 -16.63 -10.65 8.67
N GLU A 51 -16.40 -9.96 7.56
CA GLU A 51 -15.19 -9.15 7.33
C GLU A 51 -15.52 -7.67 7.36
N GLN A 52 -14.64 -6.88 7.98
CA GLN A 52 -14.78 -5.43 8.09
C GLN A 52 -13.59 -4.74 7.44
N PHE A 53 -13.87 -3.81 6.53
CA PHE A 53 -12.88 -3.06 5.77
C PHE A 53 -13.17 -1.56 5.81
N GLN A 54 -12.13 -0.75 5.67
CA GLN A 54 -12.23 0.68 5.40
C GLN A 54 -11.51 1.03 4.10
N ASN A 55 -12.08 1.94 3.33
CA ASN A 55 -11.42 2.43 2.12
C ASN A 55 -10.19 3.27 2.48
N LEU A 56 -9.12 3.08 1.73
CA LEU A 56 -7.87 3.83 1.83
C LEU A 56 -7.74 4.76 0.64
N HIS A 57 -7.61 6.04 0.92
CA HIS A 57 -7.45 7.08 -0.08
C HIS A 57 -6.07 7.73 0.02
N CYS A 58 -5.47 8.10 -1.10
CA CYS A 58 -4.25 8.90 -1.10
C CYS A 58 -4.51 10.25 -0.42
N SER A 59 -3.70 10.61 0.58
CA SER A 59 -3.83 11.88 1.29
C SER A 59 -3.70 13.12 0.39
N LYS A 60 -2.92 13.01 -0.69
CA LYS A 60 -2.60 14.11 -1.61
C LYS A 60 -3.66 14.33 -2.70
N CYS A 61 -4.06 13.26 -3.40
CA CYS A 61 -4.99 13.37 -4.54
C CYS A 61 -6.37 12.78 -4.28
N ARG A 62 -6.62 12.22 -3.09
CA ARG A 62 -7.89 11.60 -2.68
C ARG A 62 -8.36 10.42 -3.50
N MET A 63 -7.51 9.90 -4.41
CA MET A 63 -7.79 8.67 -5.13
C MET A 63 -7.89 7.48 -4.18
N GLU A 64 -8.91 6.63 -4.33
CA GLU A 64 -9.01 5.34 -3.66
C GLU A 64 -7.89 4.41 -4.15
N LEU A 65 -7.13 3.83 -3.22
CA LEU A 65 -6.00 2.95 -3.53
C LEU A 65 -6.20 1.51 -3.03
N GLY A 66 -7.25 1.26 -2.24
CA GLY A 66 -7.54 -0.06 -1.71
C GLY A 66 -8.22 -0.01 -0.35
N LEU A 67 -7.95 -1.01 0.48
CA LEU A 67 -8.70 -1.29 1.71
C LEU A 67 -7.77 -1.55 2.91
N LEU A 68 -8.19 -1.14 4.10
CA LEU A 68 -7.64 -1.61 5.37
C LEU A 68 -8.57 -2.67 5.94
N CYS A 69 -8.04 -3.86 6.22
CA CYS A 69 -8.79 -4.89 6.92
C CYS A 69 -8.80 -4.62 8.43
N LEU A 70 -9.99 -4.39 9.00
CA LEU A 70 -10.18 -4.19 10.44
C LEU A 70 -10.43 -5.53 11.15
N GLN A 71 -11.14 -6.43 10.49
CA GLN A 71 -11.49 -7.75 11.01
C GLN A 71 -11.75 -8.71 9.85
N SER A 72 -11.31 -9.97 9.99
CA SER A 72 -11.72 -11.07 9.12
C SER A 72 -11.82 -12.33 9.97
N GLU A 73 -13.02 -12.92 10.01
CA GLU A 73 -13.26 -14.19 10.70
C GLU A 73 -12.65 -15.38 9.96
N LYS A 74 -12.58 -15.29 8.62
CA LYS A 74 -12.04 -16.35 7.77
C LYS A 74 -10.52 -16.39 7.79
N ASN A 75 -9.88 -15.23 7.92
CA ASN A 75 -8.43 -15.12 7.93
C ASN A 75 -7.94 -14.04 8.90
N ALA A 76 -7.67 -14.46 10.14
CA ALA A 76 -7.17 -13.58 11.19
C ALA A 76 -5.85 -12.87 10.84
N GLN A 77 -5.05 -13.41 9.90
CA GLN A 77 -3.78 -12.80 9.49
C GLN A 77 -3.97 -11.52 8.65
N LEU A 78 -5.17 -11.30 8.08
CA LEU A 78 -5.47 -10.09 7.31
C LEU A 78 -5.70 -8.87 8.19
N LYS A 79 -6.06 -9.07 9.46
CA LYS A 79 -6.37 -7.98 10.38
C LYS A 79 -5.20 -7.01 10.51
N GLY A 80 -5.46 -5.74 10.25
CA GLY A 80 -4.48 -4.65 10.29
C GLY A 80 -3.64 -4.51 9.01
N LEU A 81 -3.80 -5.39 8.01
CA LEU A 81 -3.12 -5.26 6.73
C LEU A 81 -3.86 -4.30 5.80
N SER A 82 -3.09 -3.53 5.05
CA SER A 82 -3.59 -2.76 3.91
C SER A 82 -3.49 -3.60 2.65
N LEU A 83 -4.59 -3.72 1.92
CA LEU A 83 -4.69 -4.34 0.60
C LEU A 83 -4.76 -3.21 -0.42
N LEU A 84 -3.65 -2.94 -1.12
CA LEU A 84 -3.60 -1.86 -2.12
C LEU A 84 -3.64 -2.44 -3.53
N GLU A 85 -4.49 -1.88 -4.38
CA GLU A 85 -4.69 -2.33 -5.76
C GLU A 85 -3.49 -1.92 -6.62
N LYS A 86 -2.81 -2.91 -7.21
CA LYS A 86 -1.58 -2.72 -7.99
C LYS A 86 -1.78 -1.75 -9.16
N VAL A 87 -2.96 -1.70 -9.75
CA VAL A 87 -3.27 -0.81 -10.88
C VAL A 87 -3.15 0.68 -10.53
N HIS A 88 -3.38 1.04 -9.26
CA HIS A 88 -3.31 2.40 -8.73
C HIS A 88 -1.94 2.74 -8.12
N LEU A 89 -0.99 1.80 -8.19
CA LEU A 89 0.36 1.97 -7.66
C LEU A 89 1.40 2.11 -8.77
N VAL A 90 2.48 2.81 -8.45
CA VAL A 90 3.75 2.80 -9.19
C VAL A 90 4.87 2.38 -8.24
N VAL A 91 5.86 1.66 -8.76
CA VAL A 91 7.03 1.21 -8.02
C VAL A 91 8.22 2.08 -8.40
N TYR A 92 8.81 2.75 -7.41
CA TYR A 92 10.11 3.40 -7.58
C TYR A 92 11.19 2.44 -7.12
N ASP A 93 12.08 2.08 -8.03
CA ASP A 93 13.26 1.27 -7.76
C ASP A 93 14.50 2.16 -7.93
N SER A 94 15.05 2.62 -6.81
CA SER A 94 16.24 3.45 -6.83
C SER A 94 17.48 2.57 -7.05
N TYR A 95 18.01 2.56 -8.27
CA TYR A 95 19.38 2.10 -8.51
C TYR A 95 20.33 3.27 -8.23
N GLU A 96 21.43 3.02 -7.53
CA GLU A 96 22.56 3.96 -7.52
C GLU A 96 23.12 3.99 -8.94
N VAL A 97 22.87 5.07 -9.67
CA VAL A 97 23.62 5.35 -10.89
C VAL A 97 25.03 5.70 -10.41
N PRO A 98 26.09 4.96 -10.78
CA PRO A 98 27.43 5.40 -10.48
C PRO A 98 27.59 6.76 -11.16
N PHE A 99 27.76 7.82 -10.37
CA PHE A 99 28.15 9.11 -10.92
C PHE A 99 29.46 8.85 -11.68
N GLU A 100 29.45 9.03 -12.99
CA GLU A 100 30.70 9.09 -13.77
C GLU A 100 31.52 10.22 -13.16
N ILE A 101 32.62 9.87 -12.52
CA ILE A 101 33.61 10.84 -12.06
C ILE A 101 34.26 11.37 -13.34
N ALA A 102 33.87 12.58 -13.73
CA ALA A 102 34.50 13.33 -14.81
C ALA A 102 35.96 13.68 -14.49
#